data_AF-A0A8E0MCY3-F1
#
_entry.id   AF-A0A8E0MCY3-F1
#
_cell.length_a   1.000
_cell.length_b   1.000
_cell.length_c   1.000
_cell.angle_alpha   90.00
_cell.angle_beta   90.00
_cell.angle_gamma   90.00
#
_symmetry.space_group_name_H-M   'P 1'
#
loop_
_entity.id
_entity.type
_entity.pdbx_description
1 polymer ?
#
loop_
_entity_poly.entity_id
_entity_poly.type
_entity_poly.pdbx_seq_one_letter_code
_entity_poly.pdbx_strand_id
1 'polypeptide(L)'
;MHTIVVLAVLFLISLVFASHTMIQTLLGVGSLAWFLLFLIREIYMNSKQTKRTKFQVRLSHVLIIFGLLLFNASVHQTFISTFGQSDIDQFWGEHEAAIHMNGKAYHLIWTKRSFLSTTYFYNLYERRGLFFYRVNSNVISYVTHPSSQADYGAIETFLHHSKK
;
A
#
# COMPACT_ATOMS: atom_id res chain seq x y z
N MET A 1 14.69 24.84 -1.37
CA MET A 1 14.52 24.17 -2.68
C MET A 1 14.96 22.71 -2.62
N HIS A 2 16.18 22.41 -2.14
CA HIS A 2 16.69 21.02 -2.02
C HIS A 2 15.74 20.05 -1.30
N THR A 3 15.15 20.42 -0.17
CA THR A 3 14.24 19.54 0.59
C THR A 3 13.00 19.13 -0.20
N ILE A 4 12.41 20.05 -0.97
CA ILE A 4 11.21 19.77 -1.78
C ILE A 4 11.54 18.82 -2.92
N VAL A 5 12.71 19.03 -3.55
CA VAL A 5 13.20 18.12 -4.61
C VAL A 5 13.43 16.72 -4.06
N VAL A 6 14.07 16.60 -2.88
CA VAL A 6 14.26 15.31 -2.21
C VAL A 6 12.93 14.64 -1.90
N LEU A 7 11.94 15.38 -1.37
CA LEU A 7 10.61 14.84 -1.08
C LEU A 7 9.87 14.39 -2.34
N ALA A 8 10.00 15.13 -3.45
CA ALA A 8 9.43 14.73 -4.73
C ALA A 8 10.09 13.47 -5.29
N VAL A 9 11.43 13.35 -5.21
CA VAL A 9 12.16 12.15 -5.64
C VAL A 9 11.76 10.95 -4.78
N LEU A 10 11.70 11.09 -3.46
CA LEU A 10 11.24 10.03 -2.57
C LEU A 10 9.80 9.60 -2.90
N PHE A 11 8.91 10.55 -3.18
CA PHE A 11 7.55 10.24 -3.61
C PHE A 11 7.51 9.46 -4.93
N LEU A 12 8.31 9.84 -5.93
CA LEU A 12 8.40 9.10 -7.19
C LEU A 12 8.90 7.67 -6.99
N ILE A 13 9.90 7.48 -6.12
CA ILE A 13 10.36 6.15 -5.73
C ILE A 13 9.20 5.37 -5.07
N SER A 14 8.52 5.95 -4.09
CA SER A 14 7.36 5.32 -3.45
C SER A 14 6.27 4.91 -4.45
N LEU A 15 6.01 5.72 -5.48
CA LEU A 15 5.00 5.44 -6.48
C LEU A 15 5.34 4.21 -7.33
N VAL A 16 6.63 3.96 -7.61
CA VAL A 16 7.09 2.78 -8.37
C VAL A 16 6.79 1.48 -7.63
N PHE A 17 6.82 1.50 -6.29
CA PHE A 17 6.64 0.31 -5.46
C PHE A 17 5.22 0.16 -4.89
N ALA A 18 4.37 1.17 -5.06
CA ALA A 18 3.03 1.18 -4.52
C ALA A 18 2.11 0.14 -5.20
N SER A 19 1.31 -0.59 -4.42
CA SER A 19 0.29 -1.47 -4.99
C SER A 19 -0.77 -0.66 -5.73
N HIS A 20 -1.06 -1.04 -6.98
CA HIS A 20 -2.07 -0.36 -7.79
C HIS A 20 -3.46 -0.46 -7.14
N THR A 21 -3.78 -1.62 -6.59
CA THR A 21 -5.03 -1.85 -5.86
C THR A 21 -5.12 -0.96 -4.62
N MET A 22 -4.02 -0.84 -3.85
CA MET A 22 -4.02 -0.08 -2.60
C MET A 22 -4.02 1.43 -2.80
N ILE A 23 -3.36 1.95 -3.84
CA ILE A 23 -3.49 3.36 -4.26
C ILE A 23 -4.97 3.73 -4.47
N GLN A 24 -5.76 2.81 -5.04
CA GLN A 24 -7.18 3.02 -5.34
C GLN A 24 -8.11 2.72 -4.16
N THR A 25 -7.59 2.59 -2.94
CA THR A 25 -8.40 2.60 -1.71
C THR A 25 -8.70 4.03 -1.27
N LEU A 26 -9.72 4.23 -0.45
CA LEU A 26 -10.04 5.56 0.09
C LEU A 26 -8.85 6.15 0.87
N LEU A 27 -8.13 5.30 1.63
CA LEU A 27 -6.96 5.73 2.39
C LEU A 27 -5.79 6.09 1.45
N GLY A 28 -5.53 5.28 0.43
CA GLY A 28 -4.47 5.54 -0.57
C GLY A 28 -4.71 6.84 -1.35
N VAL A 29 -5.94 7.06 -1.82
CA VAL A 29 -6.31 8.30 -2.51
C VAL A 29 -6.27 9.49 -1.56
N GLY A 30 -6.77 9.33 -0.33
CA GLY A 30 -6.80 10.41 0.67
C GLY A 30 -5.40 10.85 1.10
N SER A 31 -4.50 9.90 1.35
CA SER A 31 -3.11 10.18 1.73
C SER A 31 -2.31 10.82 0.57
N LEU A 32 -2.54 10.35 -0.66
CA LEU A 32 -1.97 10.94 -1.88
C LEU A 32 -2.43 12.39 -2.06
N ALA A 33 -3.74 12.64 -1.96
CA ALA A 33 -4.31 13.97 -2.09
C ALA A 33 -3.76 14.93 -1.02
N TRP A 34 -3.65 14.47 0.22
CA TRP A 34 -3.04 15.23 1.32
C TRP A 34 -1.60 15.60 1.00
N PHE A 35 -0.76 14.63 0.64
CA PHE A 35 0.65 14.87 0.31
C PHE A 35 0.79 15.88 -0.83
N LEU A 36 0.07 15.68 -1.95
CA LEU A 36 0.15 16.55 -3.12
C LEU A 36 -0.31 17.97 -2.81
N LEU A 37 -1.40 18.14 -2.04
CA LEU A 37 -1.91 19.45 -1.66
C LEU A 37 -0.85 20.26 -0.90
N PHE A 38 -0.18 19.65 0.09
CA PHE A 38 0.85 20.33 0.86
C PHE A 38 2.12 20.57 0.05
N LEU A 39 2.52 19.62 -0.80
CA LEU A 39 3.68 19.77 -1.67
C LEU A 39 3.49 20.91 -2.69
N ILE A 40 2.36 20.93 -3.40
CA ILE A 40 2.02 21.97 -4.38
C ILE A 40 1.93 23.34 -3.69
N ARG A 41 1.26 23.40 -2.53
CA ARG A 41 1.19 24.62 -1.73
C ARG A 41 2.57 25.13 -1.36
N GLU A 42 3.48 24.26 -0.93
CA GLU A 42 4.84 24.64 -0.56
C GLU A 42 5.66 25.13 -1.76
N ILE A 43 5.53 24.48 -2.92
CA ILE A 43 6.13 24.94 -4.18
C ILE A 43 5.62 26.34 -4.54
N TYR A 44 4.31 26.53 -4.52
CA TYR A 44 3.67 27.81 -4.84
C TYR A 44 4.14 28.93 -3.90
N MET A 45 4.13 28.69 -2.58
CA MET A 45 4.56 29.69 -1.60
C MET A 45 6.04 30.06 -1.73
N ASN A 46 6.90 29.12 -2.11
CA ASN A 46 8.31 29.40 -2.40
C ASN A 46 8.50 30.16 -3.71
N SER A 47 7.72 29.85 -4.74
CA SER A 47 7.77 30.58 -6.03
C SER A 47 7.41 32.05 -5.88
N LYS A 48 6.42 32.36 -5.03
CA LYS A 48 5.98 33.74 -4.74
C LYS A 48 6.82 34.46 -3.68
N GLN A 49 7.86 33.81 -3.15
CA GLN A 49 8.70 34.35 -2.07
C GLN A 49 7.87 34.90 -0.89
N THR A 50 6.74 34.23 -0.59
CA THR A 50 5.81 34.72 0.42
C THR A 50 6.51 34.78 1.78
N LYS A 51 6.43 35.95 2.45
CA LYS A 51 6.97 36.12 3.80
C LYS A 51 6.26 35.17 4.76
N ARG A 52 7.02 34.28 5.39
CA ARG A 52 6.54 33.27 6.33
C ARG A 52 7.43 33.23 7.55
N THR A 53 6.85 32.91 8.70
CA THR A 53 7.64 32.69 9.91
C THR A 53 8.38 31.36 9.83
N LYS A 54 9.48 31.22 10.59
CA LYS A 54 10.24 29.95 10.69
C LYS A 54 9.34 28.79 11.12
N PHE A 55 8.37 29.04 12.00
CA PHE A 55 7.40 28.05 12.46
C PHE A 55 6.48 27.58 11.33
N GLN A 56 5.90 28.49 10.55
CA GLN A 56 5.03 28.14 9.42
C GLN A 56 5.76 27.29 8.38
N VAL A 57 7.03 27.60 8.11
CA VAL A 57 7.86 26.81 7.20
C VAL A 57 8.12 25.41 7.76
N ARG A 58 8.48 25.29 9.05
CA ARG A 58 8.68 23.98 9.69
C ARG A 58 7.42 23.13 9.69
N LEU A 59 6.28 23.72 10.08
CA LEU A 59 5.00 23.02 10.10
C LEU A 59 4.60 22.50 8.71
N SER A 60 4.80 23.31 7.67
CA SER A 60 4.54 22.89 6.28
C SER A 60 5.37 21.65 5.91
N HIS A 61 6.68 21.66 6.20
CA HIS A 61 7.54 20.50 5.94
C HIS A 61 7.12 19.27 6.75
N VAL A 62 6.75 19.43 8.02
CA VAL A 62 6.26 18.32 8.86
C VAL A 62 5.00 17.70 8.24
N LEU A 63 4.06 18.52 7.77
CA LEU A 63 2.82 18.02 7.14
C LEU A 63 3.09 17.28 5.83
N ILE A 64 4.07 17.73 5.04
CA ILE A 64 4.48 17.04 3.80
C ILE A 64 5.16 15.70 4.12
N ILE A 65 6.10 15.69 5.08
CA ILE A 65 6.79 14.46 5.50
C ILE A 65 5.78 13.45 6.04
N PHE A 66 4.87 13.91 6.91
CA PHE A 66 3.81 13.06 7.45
C PHE A 66 2.88 12.54 6.34
N GLY A 67 2.51 13.38 5.38
CA GLY A 67 1.73 12.98 4.21
C GLY A 67 2.42 11.90 3.39
N LEU A 68 3.74 12.02 3.17
CA LEU A 68 4.53 11.02 2.44
C LEU A 68 4.60 9.69 3.19
N LEU A 69 4.82 9.73 4.50
CA LEU A 69 4.85 8.53 5.35
C LEU A 69 3.49 7.84 5.37
N LEU A 70 2.40 8.61 5.52
CA LEU A 70 1.04 8.09 5.48
C LEU A 70 0.70 7.49 4.11
N PHE A 71 1.14 8.14 3.03
CA PHE A 71 0.99 7.60 1.67
C PHE A 71 1.68 6.24 1.55
N ASN A 72 2.96 6.15 1.93
CA ASN A 72 3.70 4.89 1.92
C ASN A 72 2.99 3.81 2.76
N ALA A 73 2.55 4.14 3.97
CA ALA A 73 1.83 3.17 4.80
C ALA A 73 0.49 2.73 4.18
N SER A 74 -0.18 3.60 3.44
CA SER A 74 -1.50 3.31 2.84
C SER A 74 -1.46 2.47 1.57
N VAL A 75 -0.33 2.47 0.83
CA VAL A 75 -0.20 1.80 -0.48
C VAL A 75 0.54 0.47 -0.41
N HIS A 76 0.84 0.02 0.80
CA HIS A 76 1.48 -1.25 1.14
C HIS A 76 0.65 -1.97 2.20
N GLN A 77 0.78 -3.30 2.28
CA GLN A 77 0.18 -4.12 3.33
C GLN A 77 0.86 -3.83 4.67
N THR A 78 0.31 -2.85 5.39
CA THR A 78 0.76 -2.42 6.72
C THR A 78 -0.38 -2.55 7.71
N PHE A 79 -0.07 -2.42 9.00
CA PHE A 79 -1.07 -2.31 10.05
C PHE A 79 -2.10 -1.21 9.73
N ILE A 80 -1.65 -0.07 9.20
CA ILE A 80 -2.51 1.09 8.93
C ILE A 80 -3.48 0.81 7.77
N SER A 81 -2.99 0.31 6.64
CA SER A 81 -3.82 0.06 5.45
C SER A 81 -4.73 -1.15 5.59
N THR A 82 -4.40 -2.09 6.49
CA THR A 82 -5.23 -3.26 6.82
C THR A 82 -6.11 -3.05 8.05
N PHE A 83 -6.10 -1.85 8.64
CA PHE A 83 -6.85 -1.50 9.86
C PHE A 83 -6.57 -2.45 11.04
N GLY A 84 -5.30 -2.77 11.22
CA GLY A 84 -4.78 -3.52 12.36
C GLY A 84 -4.90 -5.04 12.27
N GLN A 85 -5.15 -5.55 11.06
CA GLN A 85 -5.38 -6.99 10.85
C GLN A 85 -4.17 -7.70 10.23
N SER A 86 -3.13 -6.95 9.82
CA SER A 86 -1.83 -7.49 9.47
C SER A 86 -0.82 -7.11 10.56
N ASP A 87 -0.21 -8.11 11.20
CA ASP A 87 0.96 -7.94 12.08
C ASP A 87 2.26 -7.75 11.29
N ILE A 88 2.14 -7.67 9.97
CA ILE A 88 3.24 -7.64 9.04
C ILE A 88 3.17 -6.31 8.31
N ASP A 89 4.03 -5.37 8.73
CA ASP A 89 4.39 -4.20 7.95
C ASP A 89 5.35 -4.65 6.84
N GLN A 90 4.78 -5.14 5.74
CA GLN A 90 5.57 -5.46 4.56
C GLN A 90 5.55 -4.29 3.63
N PHE A 91 6.59 -3.48 3.75
CA PHE A 91 7.01 -2.67 2.64
C PHE A 91 7.81 -3.59 1.71
N TRP A 92 7.52 -3.56 0.41
CA TRP A 92 8.29 -4.24 -0.65
C TRP A 92 8.13 -5.78 -0.70
N GLY A 93 7.84 -6.32 -1.89
CA GLY A 93 7.63 -7.76 -2.11
C GLY A 93 6.17 -8.22 -2.05
N GLU A 94 5.24 -7.28 -2.10
CA GLU A 94 3.84 -7.55 -2.38
C GLU A 94 3.64 -7.84 -3.86
N HIS A 95 2.72 -8.77 -4.13
CA HIS A 95 2.29 -9.10 -5.46
C HIS A 95 0.78 -8.97 -5.53
N GLU A 96 0.26 -8.56 -6.67
CA GLU A 96 -1.17 -8.45 -6.89
C GLU A 96 -1.61 -9.13 -8.18
N ALA A 97 -2.81 -9.70 -8.16
CA ALA A 97 -3.45 -10.30 -9.32
C ALA A 97 -4.96 -10.17 -9.25
N ALA A 98 -5.58 -9.93 -10.41
CA ALA A 98 -7.02 -10.07 -10.54
C ALA A 98 -7.39 -11.55 -10.59
N ILE A 99 -8.34 -11.96 -9.76
CA ILE A 99 -8.86 -13.33 -9.69
C ILE A 99 -10.38 -13.33 -9.79
N HIS A 100 -10.95 -14.45 -10.24
CA HIS A 100 -12.38 -14.68 -10.24
C HIS A 100 -12.70 -15.88 -9.35
N MET A 101 -13.62 -15.71 -8.42
CA MET A 101 -14.01 -16.74 -7.48
C MET A 101 -15.50 -16.60 -7.15
N ASN A 102 -16.24 -17.71 -7.14
CA ASN A 102 -17.68 -17.76 -6.83
C ASN A 102 -18.51 -16.74 -7.65
N GLY A 103 -18.18 -16.58 -8.93
CA GLY A 103 -18.87 -15.65 -9.84
C GLY A 103 -18.55 -14.17 -9.63
N LYS A 104 -17.60 -13.82 -8.76
CA LYS A 104 -17.18 -12.44 -8.46
C LYS A 104 -15.71 -12.20 -8.79
N ALA A 105 -15.38 -10.97 -9.18
CA ALA A 105 -14.02 -10.52 -9.44
C ALA A 105 -13.41 -9.89 -8.18
N TYR A 106 -12.17 -10.28 -7.86
CA TYR A 106 -11.40 -9.76 -6.74
C TYR A 106 -9.99 -9.40 -7.18
N HIS A 107 -9.36 -8.50 -6.45
CA HIS A 107 -7.93 -8.28 -6.49
C HIS A 107 -7.31 -8.96 -5.28
N LEU A 108 -6.50 -9.98 -5.55
CA LEU A 108 -5.74 -10.70 -4.55
C LEU A 108 -4.39 -10.01 -4.41
N ILE A 109 -4.06 -9.55 -3.20
CA ILE A 109 -2.72 -9.07 -2.87
C ILE A 109 -2.10 -10.07 -1.90
N TRP A 110 -0.90 -10.53 -2.21
CA TRP A 110 -0.20 -11.48 -1.36
C TRP A 110 1.25 -11.13 -1.12
N THR A 111 1.78 -11.67 -0.02
CA THR A 111 3.19 -11.64 0.31
C THR A 111 3.68 -13.04 0.61
N LYS A 112 4.97 -13.27 0.37
CA LYS A 112 5.64 -14.55 0.57
C LYS A 112 6.72 -14.39 1.65
N ARG A 113 6.71 -15.27 2.66
CA ARG A 113 7.82 -15.44 3.60
C ARG A 113 8.36 -16.85 3.47
N SER A 114 9.61 -16.98 3.05
CA SER A 114 10.28 -18.28 2.91
C SER A 114 11.48 -18.32 3.86
N PHE A 115 11.40 -19.18 4.87
CA PHE A 115 12.53 -19.46 5.77
C PHE A 115 12.83 -20.97 5.81
N LEU A 116 12.01 -21.75 6.51
CA LEU A 116 12.04 -23.23 6.51
C LEU A 116 10.84 -23.83 5.76
N SER A 117 9.70 -23.13 5.82
CA SER A 117 8.52 -23.32 4.98
C SER A 117 8.20 -22.01 4.28
N THR A 118 7.44 -22.09 3.19
CA THR A 118 6.91 -20.90 2.52
C THR A 118 5.53 -20.62 3.10
N THR A 119 5.36 -19.48 3.74
CA THR A 119 4.06 -18.97 4.17
C THR A 119 3.64 -17.85 3.23
N TYR A 120 2.46 -18.01 2.65
CA TYR A 120 1.80 -16.95 1.89
C TYR A 120 0.75 -16.27 2.76
N PHE A 121 0.72 -14.94 2.73
CA PHE A 121 -0.31 -14.13 3.36
C PHE A 121 -1.13 -13.44 2.28
N TYR A 122 -2.45 -13.47 2.39
CA TYR A 122 -3.36 -12.98 1.36
C TYR A 122 -4.37 -11.98 1.94
N ASN A 123 -4.63 -10.94 1.15
CA ASN A 123 -5.76 -10.05 1.31
C ASN A 123 -6.54 -9.94 0.01
N LEU A 124 -7.87 -9.93 0.15
CA LEU A 124 -8.79 -9.81 -0.97
C LEU A 124 -9.40 -8.43 -0.96
N TYR A 125 -9.43 -7.82 -2.14
CA TYR A 125 -10.05 -6.55 -2.38
C TYR A 125 -11.15 -6.70 -3.43
N GLU A 126 -12.30 -6.11 -3.15
CA GLU A 126 -13.43 -6.01 -4.08
C GLU A 126 -13.57 -4.55 -4.51
N ARG A 127 -13.78 -4.34 -5.80
CA ARG A 127 -14.11 -3.01 -6.33
C ARG A 127 -15.56 -2.68 -5.96
N ARG A 128 -15.78 -1.64 -5.16
CA ARG A 128 -17.12 -1.12 -4.87
C ARG A 128 -17.20 0.33 -5.33
N GLY A 129 -17.80 0.52 -6.49
CA GLY A 129 -17.79 1.81 -7.19
C GLY A 129 -16.36 2.23 -7.56
N LEU A 130 -15.96 3.42 -7.12
CA LEU A 130 -14.66 3.98 -7.49
C LEU A 130 -13.48 3.38 -6.71
N PHE A 131 -13.71 2.78 -5.54
CA PHE A 131 -12.64 2.35 -4.64
C PHE A 131 -12.58 0.84 -4.46
N PHE A 132 -11.39 0.35 -4.12
CA PHE A 132 -11.22 -1.00 -3.61
C PHE A 132 -11.45 -1.05 -2.10
N TYR A 133 -12.10 -2.13 -1.66
CA TYR A 133 -12.36 -2.42 -0.26
C TYR A 133 -11.85 -3.81 0.06
N ARG A 134 -11.10 -3.92 1.16
CA ARG A 134 -10.72 -5.22 1.67
C ARG A 134 -11.96 -5.96 2.16
N VAL A 135 -12.09 -7.23 1.79
CA VAL A 135 -13.28 -8.05 2.10
C VAL A 135 -13.03 -9.17 3.10
N ASN A 136 -11.77 -9.61 3.27
CA ASN A 136 -11.43 -10.56 4.32
C ASN A 136 -11.20 -9.82 5.65
N SER A 137 -11.86 -10.29 6.71
CA SER A 137 -11.76 -9.73 8.07
C SER A 137 -10.49 -10.13 8.81
N ASN A 138 -9.83 -11.21 8.41
CA ASN A 138 -8.55 -11.67 8.94
C ASN A 138 -7.62 -11.94 7.76
N VAL A 139 -6.31 -11.75 7.95
CA VAL A 139 -5.31 -12.15 6.94
C VAL A 139 -5.43 -13.66 6.74
N ILE A 140 -5.55 -14.08 5.48
CA ILE A 140 -5.59 -15.50 5.12
C ILE A 140 -4.14 -15.94 4.98
N SER A 141 -3.74 -17.01 5.66
CA SER A 141 -2.39 -17.54 5.56
C SER A 141 -2.38 -19.02 5.22
N TYR A 142 -1.51 -19.39 4.27
CA TYR A 142 -1.28 -20.78 3.89
C TYR A 142 0.20 -21.10 3.96
N VAL A 143 0.54 -22.20 4.61
CA VAL A 143 1.92 -22.69 4.72
C VAL A 143 2.09 -23.84 3.74
N THR A 144 3.05 -23.72 2.84
CA THR A 144 3.49 -24.77 1.93
C THR A 144 4.85 -25.29 2.40
N HIS A 145 4.94 -26.61 2.61
CA HIS A 145 6.19 -27.28 2.98
C HIS A 145 6.89 -27.81 1.73
N PRO A 146 8.14 -27.40 1.44
CA PRO A 146 8.85 -27.81 0.23
C PRO A 146 9.03 -29.33 0.09
N SER A 147 9.01 -30.06 1.20
CA SER A 147 9.21 -31.51 1.25
C SER A 147 7.96 -32.34 0.96
N SER A 148 6.76 -31.74 0.91
CA SER A 148 5.50 -32.49 0.76
C SER A 148 4.60 -32.02 -0.38
N GLN A 149 4.81 -30.81 -0.95
CA GLN A 149 3.98 -30.26 -2.01
C GLN A 149 4.82 -29.45 -3.01
N ALA A 150 4.49 -29.56 -4.30
CA ALA A 150 4.98 -28.62 -5.30
C ALA A 150 4.41 -27.21 -4.99
N ASP A 151 5.26 -26.18 -4.99
CA ASP A 151 4.83 -24.78 -4.89
C ASP A 151 4.19 -24.39 -6.23
N TYR A 152 2.89 -24.61 -6.36
CA TYR A 152 2.08 -24.25 -7.53
C TYR A 152 1.94 -22.73 -7.73
N GLY A 153 2.55 -21.93 -6.84
CA GLY A 153 2.42 -20.48 -6.81
C GLY A 153 1.28 -20.00 -5.91
N ALA A 154 1.35 -18.72 -5.54
CA ALA A 154 0.46 -18.12 -4.55
C ALA A 154 -1.02 -18.15 -4.97
N ILE A 155 -1.30 -17.85 -6.25
CA ILE A 155 -2.69 -17.80 -6.76
C ILE A 155 -3.33 -19.19 -6.75
N GLU A 156 -2.62 -20.22 -7.23
CA GLU A 156 -3.16 -21.60 -7.24
C GLU A 156 -3.35 -22.13 -5.81
N THR A 157 -2.40 -21.85 -4.92
CA THR A 157 -2.52 -22.19 -3.49
C THR A 157 -3.77 -21.57 -2.88
N PHE A 158 -4.03 -20.29 -3.16
CA PHE A 158 -5.21 -19.58 -2.69
C PHE A 158 -6.51 -20.18 -3.25
N LEU A 159 -6.58 -20.40 -4.56
CA LEU A 159 -7.78 -20.91 -5.23
C LEU A 159 -8.10 -22.36 -4.83
N HIS A 160 -7.09 -23.20 -4.65
CA HIS A 160 -7.28 -24.59 -4.21
C HIS A 160 -7.91 -24.67 -2.82
N HIS A 161 -7.43 -23.85 -1.88
CA HIS A 161 -7.98 -23.83 -0.52
C HIS A 161 -9.34 -23.13 -0.44
N SER A 162 -9.66 -22.23 -1.37
CA SER A 162 -10.95 -21.55 -1.40
C SER A 162 -12.07 -22.33 -2.11
N LYS A 163 -11.75 -23.45 -2.78
CA LYS A 163 -12.72 -24.36 -3.42
C LYS A 163 -13.25 -25.44 -2.49
N LYS A 164 -12.63 -25.66 -1.32
CA LYS A 164 -13.09 -26.58 -0.28
C LYS A 164 -14.04 -25.86 0.67
#